data_AF-A0A0E3XTK4-F1
#
_entry.id   AF-A0A0E3XTK4-F1
#
_cell.length_a   1.000
_cell.length_b   1.000
_cell.length_c   1.000
_cell.angle_alpha   90.00
_cell.angle_beta   90.00
_cell.angle_gamma   90.00
#
_symmetry.space_group_name_H-M   'P 1'
#
loop_
_entity.id
_entity.type
_entity.pdbx_description
1 polymer ?
#
loop_
_entity_poly.entity_id
_entity_poly.type
_entity_poly.pdbx_seq_one_letter_code
_entity_poly.pdbx_strand_id
1 'polypeptide(L)'
;EYSSNAYMVQTALGLMGQTYQPNMFVGTSNLESAMGKLRSTFGEYGLGSATGIDLPDESTGFIPKEYNFANFITNAFGQFDNYTPMQLAQYVATIANDGVRVAPRIVEGIYGNNDKGGLGDLIQQLQPTEMNKVNISDSDMSVLHQGFYQVAHGTSGLTTGRAFSNGALVSISGKTGTAESYVADGQQATNTNAVAYAPSDNP
;
A
#
# COMPACT_ATOMS: atom_id res chain seq x y z
N GLU A 1 -14.32 -2.21 1.80
CA GLU A 1 -15.11 -3.10 2.69
C GLU A 1 -14.93 -4.60 2.44
N TYR A 2 -15.32 -5.14 1.27
CA TYR A 2 -15.45 -6.59 1.04
C TYR A 2 -14.23 -7.30 0.43
N SER A 3 -13.18 -6.56 0.05
CA SER A 3 -12.00 -7.13 -0.61
C SER A 3 -12.32 -7.90 -1.90
N SER A 4 -13.16 -7.32 -2.78
CA SER A 4 -13.61 -7.97 -4.01
C SER A 4 -12.52 -8.00 -5.09
N ASN A 5 -11.91 -9.18 -5.31
CA ASN A 5 -10.97 -9.40 -6.42
C ASN A 5 -11.65 -9.17 -7.78
N ALA A 6 -12.93 -9.51 -7.91
CA ALA A 6 -13.67 -9.30 -9.16
C ALA A 6 -13.73 -7.83 -9.57
N TYR A 7 -13.82 -6.90 -8.61
CA TYR A 7 -13.76 -5.47 -8.90
C TYR A 7 -12.37 -5.07 -9.40
N MET A 8 -11.32 -5.47 -8.66
CA MET A 8 -9.92 -5.16 -9.01
C MET A 8 -9.53 -5.70 -10.39
N VAL A 9 -9.94 -6.93 -10.72
CA VAL A 9 -9.69 -7.56 -12.03
C VAL A 9 -10.41 -6.83 -13.15
N GLN A 10 -11.66 -6.41 -12.95
CA GLN A 10 -12.39 -5.62 -13.96
C GLN A 10 -11.75 -4.24 -14.18
N THR A 11 -11.26 -3.59 -13.13
CA THR A 11 -10.48 -2.34 -13.26
C THR A 11 -9.20 -2.57 -14.05
N ALA A 12 -8.47 -3.66 -13.80
CA ALA A 12 -7.26 -4.01 -14.55
C ALA A 12 -7.56 -4.27 -16.05
N LEU A 13 -8.66 -4.95 -16.38
CA LEU A 13 -9.13 -5.08 -17.76
C LEU A 13 -9.43 -3.70 -18.38
N GLY A 14 -10.03 -2.79 -17.61
CA GLY A 14 -10.26 -1.41 -18.03
C GLY A 14 -8.96 -0.67 -18.37
N LEU A 15 -7.88 -0.85 -17.59
CA LEU A 15 -6.55 -0.30 -17.90
C LEU A 15 -5.97 -0.84 -19.22
N MET A 16 -6.30 -2.07 -19.59
CA MET A 16 -5.97 -2.66 -20.90
C MET A 16 -6.89 -2.18 -22.03
N GLY A 17 -7.89 -1.34 -21.75
CA GLY A 17 -8.87 -0.85 -22.72
C GLY A 17 -9.94 -1.89 -23.05
N GLN A 18 -10.19 -2.85 -22.17
CA GLN A 18 -11.16 -3.91 -22.37
C GLN A 18 -12.24 -3.88 -21.28
N THR A 19 -13.49 -4.14 -21.67
CA THR A 19 -14.58 -4.36 -20.72
C THR A 19 -14.85 -5.85 -20.64
N TYR A 20 -14.95 -6.38 -19.43
CA TYR A 20 -15.20 -7.81 -19.21
C TYR A 20 -16.47 -8.28 -19.96
N GLN A 21 -16.36 -9.45 -20.59
CA GLN A 21 -17.49 -10.23 -21.08
C GLN A 21 -17.27 -11.70 -20.70
N PRO A 22 -18.34 -12.46 -20.34
CA PRO A 22 -18.19 -13.89 -20.08
C PRO A 22 -17.51 -14.61 -21.25
N ASN A 23 -16.51 -15.45 -20.93
CA ASN A 23 -15.75 -16.24 -21.90
C ASN A 23 -14.95 -15.43 -22.95
N MET A 24 -14.62 -14.16 -22.68
CA MET A 24 -13.84 -13.35 -23.60
C MET A 24 -12.45 -13.93 -23.87
N PHE A 25 -11.99 -13.82 -25.13
CA PHE A 25 -10.58 -13.92 -25.46
C PHE A 25 -9.93 -12.54 -25.25
N VAL A 26 -8.83 -12.50 -24.52
CA VAL A 26 -8.11 -11.26 -24.22
C VAL A 26 -7.04 -11.01 -25.28
N GLY A 27 -7.12 -9.85 -25.95
CA GLY A 27 -6.02 -9.35 -26.76
C GLY A 27 -4.92 -8.75 -25.87
N THR A 28 -3.66 -9.15 -26.06
CA THR A 28 -2.54 -8.73 -25.19
C THR A 28 -1.70 -7.58 -25.74
N SER A 29 -2.12 -6.94 -26.84
CA SER A 29 -1.39 -5.82 -27.44
C SER A 29 -1.17 -4.64 -26.48
N ASN A 30 -2.08 -4.43 -25.53
CA ASN A 30 -2.00 -3.36 -24.53
C ASN A 30 -1.44 -3.83 -23.18
N LEU A 31 -0.99 -5.09 -23.06
CA LEU A 31 -0.56 -5.69 -21.79
C LEU A 31 0.60 -4.91 -21.16
N GLU A 32 1.64 -4.64 -21.94
CA GLU A 32 2.83 -3.94 -21.44
C GLU A 32 2.50 -2.52 -20.96
N SER A 33 1.69 -1.80 -21.74
CA SER A 33 1.23 -0.46 -21.38
C SER A 33 0.36 -0.47 -20.11
N ALA A 34 -0.54 -1.44 -19.97
CA ALA A 34 -1.43 -1.54 -18.81
C ALA A 34 -0.68 -1.91 -17.53
N MET A 35 0.26 -2.87 -17.60
CA MET A 35 1.12 -3.20 -16.47
C MET A 35 1.98 -2.00 -16.07
N GLY A 36 2.52 -1.26 -17.05
CA GLY A 36 3.25 -0.02 -16.80
C GLY A 36 2.42 1.04 -16.06
N LYS A 37 1.16 1.26 -16.48
CA LYS A 37 0.23 2.18 -15.79
C LYS A 37 -0.07 1.73 -14.36
N LEU A 38 -0.40 0.46 -14.16
CA LEU A 38 -0.70 -0.09 -12.83
C LEU A 38 0.51 0.05 -11.88
N ARG A 39 1.70 -0.37 -12.34
CA ARG A 39 2.94 -0.25 -11.56
C ARG A 39 3.36 1.19 -11.31
N SER A 40 3.08 2.10 -12.24
CA SER A 40 3.30 3.54 -12.03
C SER A 40 2.51 4.03 -10.82
N THR A 41 1.21 3.69 -10.74
CA THR A 41 0.37 4.05 -9.59
C THR A 41 0.85 3.39 -8.30
N PHE A 42 1.27 2.11 -8.33
CA PHE A 42 1.91 1.48 -7.16
C PHE A 42 3.14 2.26 -6.68
N GLY A 43 3.99 2.70 -7.61
CA GLY A 43 5.18 3.49 -7.31
C GLY A 43 4.89 4.85 -6.67
N GLU A 44 3.79 5.52 -7.03
CA GLU A 44 3.34 6.79 -6.40
C GLU A 44 3.05 6.62 -4.90
N TYR A 45 2.66 5.41 -4.47
CA TYR A 45 2.42 5.06 -3.07
C TYR A 45 3.64 4.44 -2.36
N GLY A 46 4.76 4.24 -3.06
CA GLY A 46 5.95 3.60 -2.50
C GLY A 46 6.06 2.09 -2.75
N LEU A 47 5.07 1.47 -3.38
CA LEU A 47 5.08 0.04 -3.67
C LEU A 47 5.92 -0.22 -4.94
N GLY A 48 7.07 -0.89 -4.78
CA GLY A 48 7.99 -1.14 -5.88
C GLY A 48 8.93 0.03 -6.21
N SER A 49 8.93 1.08 -5.39
CA SER A 49 9.83 2.23 -5.49
C SER A 49 10.59 2.44 -4.16
N ALA A 50 11.72 3.16 -4.21
CA ALA A 50 12.51 3.45 -3.01
C ALA A 50 11.70 4.34 -2.06
N THR A 51 11.69 3.99 -0.77
CA THR A 51 10.99 4.70 0.30
C THR A 51 11.66 6.01 0.66
N GLY A 52 12.98 6.12 0.45
CA GLY A 52 13.77 7.29 0.83
C GLY A 52 14.18 7.26 2.31
N ILE A 53 14.17 6.08 2.94
CA ILE A 53 14.60 5.92 4.32
C ILE A 53 16.07 6.35 4.50
N ASP A 54 16.39 6.93 5.65
CA ASP A 54 17.72 7.40 6.02
C ASP A 54 18.68 6.26 6.45
N LEU A 55 18.62 5.13 5.73
CA LEU A 55 19.51 4.00 5.88
C LEU A 55 20.35 3.78 4.61
N PRO A 56 21.50 3.08 4.71
CA PRO A 56 22.43 2.94 3.59
C PRO A 56 21.87 2.17 2.40
N ASP A 57 20.95 1.23 2.62
CA ASP A 57 20.37 0.39 1.58
C ASP A 57 18.94 -0.02 1.93
N GLU A 58 18.09 -0.13 0.92
CA GLU A 58 16.74 -0.66 1.01
C GLU A 58 16.42 -1.53 -0.21
N SER A 59 15.77 -2.67 0.02
CA SER A 59 15.17 -3.41 -1.08
C SER A 59 13.96 -2.64 -1.61
N THR A 60 13.91 -2.43 -2.91
CA THR A 60 12.75 -1.82 -3.59
C THR A 60 11.67 -2.82 -3.97
N GLY A 61 11.75 -4.05 -3.45
CA GLY A 61 10.83 -5.15 -3.75
C GLY A 61 11.30 -6.04 -4.91
N PHE A 62 10.47 -6.99 -5.30
CA PHE A 62 10.69 -7.87 -6.45
C PHE A 62 9.66 -7.55 -7.53
N ILE A 63 10.11 -6.87 -8.58
CA ILE A 63 9.27 -6.38 -9.68
C ILE A 63 9.76 -7.00 -11.00
N PRO A 64 9.29 -8.20 -11.40
CA PRO A 64 9.76 -8.87 -12.61
C PRO A 64 9.48 -8.06 -13.87
N LYS A 65 10.51 -7.90 -14.71
CA LYS A 65 10.37 -7.33 -16.06
C LYS A 65 9.73 -8.31 -17.03
N GLU A 66 9.97 -9.61 -16.83
CA GLU A 66 9.30 -10.67 -17.56
C GLU A 66 8.01 -11.05 -16.84
N TYR A 67 6.88 -10.91 -17.52
CA TYR A 67 5.56 -11.23 -17.00
C TYR A 67 4.60 -11.58 -18.13
N ASN A 68 3.50 -12.26 -17.77
CA ASN A 68 2.43 -12.60 -18.69
C ASN A 68 1.11 -11.97 -18.25
N PHE A 69 0.03 -12.26 -18.98
CA PHE A 69 -1.31 -11.74 -18.66
C PHE A 69 -1.83 -12.19 -17.27
N ALA A 70 -1.59 -13.44 -16.87
CA ALA A 70 -1.99 -13.93 -15.55
C ALA A 70 -1.28 -13.16 -14.43
N ASN A 71 0.01 -12.87 -14.61
CA ASN A 71 0.78 -12.05 -13.68
C ASN A 71 0.21 -10.63 -13.58
N PHE A 72 -0.18 -10.00 -14.69
CA PHE A 72 -0.84 -8.68 -14.67
C PHE A 72 -2.14 -8.69 -13.87
N ILE A 73 -3.01 -9.67 -14.11
CA ILE A 73 -4.29 -9.78 -13.41
C ILE A 73 -4.10 -10.05 -11.92
N THR A 74 -3.19 -10.95 -11.55
CA THR A 74 -2.86 -11.25 -10.14
C THR A 74 -2.18 -10.09 -9.44
N ASN A 75 -1.40 -9.28 -10.16
CA ASN A 75 -0.78 -8.07 -9.60
C ASN A 75 -1.81 -7.02 -9.18
N ALA A 76 -2.98 -6.96 -9.85
CA ALA A 76 -4.04 -6.02 -9.51
C ALA A 76 -4.66 -6.24 -8.11
N PHE A 77 -4.41 -7.40 -7.49
CA PHE A 77 -4.80 -7.71 -6.12
C PHE A 77 -3.65 -8.25 -5.27
N GLY A 78 -2.39 -7.96 -5.66
CA GLY A 78 -1.21 -8.17 -4.81
C GLY A 78 -0.66 -9.59 -4.75
N GLN A 79 -0.94 -10.43 -5.75
CA GLN A 79 -0.46 -11.83 -5.85
C GLN A 79 0.73 -12.01 -6.82
N PHE A 80 1.52 -10.97 -7.09
CA PHE A 80 2.62 -11.06 -8.05
C PHE A 80 3.88 -10.28 -7.63
N ASP A 81 3.86 -8.94 -7.73
CA ASP A 81 4.98 -8.11 -7.27
C ASP A 81 5.14 -8.26 -5.74
N ASN A 82 6.38 -8.37 -5.25
CA ASN A 82 6.64 -8.47 -3.81
C ASN A 82 7.16 -7.13 -3.28
N TYR A 83 6.72 -6.77 -2.07
CA TYR A 83 7.05 -5.50 -1.44
C TYR A 83 7.61 -5.70 -0.04
N THR A 84 8.38 -4.73 0.45
CA THR A 84 8.89 -4.74 1.81
C THR A 84 7.84 -4.25 2.82
N PRO A 85 7.94 -4.62 4.11
CA PRO A 85 7.08 -4.05 5.14
C PRO A 85 7.16 -2.52 5.23
N MET A 86 8.33 -1.92 4.97
CA MET A 86 8.50 -0.45 4.97
C MET A 86 7.73 0.20 3.82
N GLN A 87 7.73 -0.40 2.63
CA GLN A 87 6.91 0.07 1.51
C GLN A 87 5.41 -0.02 1.83
N LEU A 88 4.96 -1.10 2.48
CA LEU A 88 3.56 -1.23 2.92
C LEU A 88 3.16 -0.17 3.95
N ALA A 89 4.06 0.15 4.89
CA ALA A 89 3.85 1.22 5.87
C ALA A 89 3.75 2.59 5.19
N GLN A 90 4.64 2.90 4.24
CA GLN A 90 4.60 4.15 3.49
C GLN A 90 3.35 4.26 2.62
N TYR A 91 2.90 3.16 2.01
CA TYR A 91 1.65 3.10 1.24
C TYR A 91 0.44 3.52 2.07
N VAL A 92 0.24 2.91 3.25
CA VAL A 92 -0.90 3.25 4.09
C VAL A 92 -0.75 4.63 4.73
N ALA A 93 0.47 5.05 5.07
CA ALA A 93 0.74 6.40 5.56
C ALA A 93 0.44 7.47 4.49
N THR A 94 0.69 7.17 3.22
CA THR A 94 0.34 8.07 2.10
C THR A 94 -1.18 8.24 1.98
N ILE A 95 -1.96 7.17 2.18
CA ILE A 95 -3.44 7.28 2.25
C ILE A 95 -3.85 8.12 3.45
N ALA A 96 -3.27 7.86 4.62
CA ALA A 96 -3.58 8.59 5.86
C ALA A 96 -3.23 10.09 5.76
N ASN A 97 -2.23 10.44 4.93
CA ASN A 97 -1.75 11.80 4.71
C ASN A 97 -2.26 12.41 3.39
N ASP A 98 -3.53 12.17 3.05
CA ASP A 98 -4.23 12.77 1.90
C ASP A 98 -3.48 12.66 0.55
N GLY A 99 -2.79 11.54 0.35
CA GLY A 99 -2.05 11.23 -0.87
C GLY A 99 -0.65 11.84 -0.93
N VAL A 100 -0.20 12.57 0.08
CA VAL A 100 1.15 13.11 0.15
C VAL A 100 2.08 12.05 0.74
N ARG A 101 2.97 11.52 -0.10
CA ARG A 101 3.94 10.51 0.29
C ARG A 101 5.18 11.18 0.88
N VAL A 102 5.48 10.86 2.13
CA VAL A 102 6.62 11.42 2.88
C VAL A 102 7.71 10.36 3.05
N ALA A 103 8.97 10.76 2.93
CA ALA A 103 10.10 9.87 3.20
C ALA A 103 10.16 9.51 4.69
N PRO A 104 10.16 8.21 5.07
CA PRO A 104 10.33 7.81 6.45
C PRO A 104 11.76 8.15 6.90
N ARG A 105 11.91 8.50 8.18
CA ARG A 105 13.23 8.79 8.78
C ARG A 105 13.31 8.21 10.18
N ILE A 106 14.49 7.75 10.56
CA ILE A 106 14.79 7.26 11.90
C ILE A 106 15.32 8.40 12.76
N VAL A 107 16.12 9.31 12.18
CA VAL A 107 16.73 10.41 12.93
C VAL A 107 15.74 11.56 13.10
N GLU A 108 15.48 11.97 14.35
CA GLU A 108 14.63 13.13 14.68
C GLU A 108 15.40 14.46 14.51
N GLY A 109 16.61 14.51 15.07
CA GLY A 109 17.44 15.69 15.13
C GLY A 109 18.86 15.35 15.56
N ILE A 110 19.77 16.29 15.34
CA ILE A 110 21.17 16.21 15.72
C ILE A 110 21.36 17.06 16.97
N TYR A 111 21.99 16.50 17.99
CA TYR A 111 22.20 17.13 19.29
C TYR A 111 23.69 17.20 19.61
N GLY A 112 24.09 18.25 20.33
CA GLY A 112 25.45 18.43 20.82
C GLY A 112 25.74 17.58 22.04
N ASN A 113 26.89 17.84 22.66
CA ASN A 113 27.24 17.27 23.96
C ASN A 113 27.10 18.32 25.06
N ASN A 114 26.63 17.91 26.24
CA ASN A 114 26.72 18.73 27.44
C ASN A 114 28.13 18.66 28.06
N ASP A 115 28.42 19.48 29.07
CA ASP A 115 29.72 19.56 29.74
C ASP A 115 30.23 18.22 30.33
N LYS A 116 29.34 17.25 30.54
CA LYS A 116 29.65 15.91 31.05
C LYS A 116 29.80 14.87 29.93
N GLY A 117 29.72 15.27 28.66
CA GLY A 117 29.79 14.39 27.49
C GLY A 117 28.48 13.66 27.14
N GLY A 118 27.38 13.94 27.84
CA GLY A 118 26.05 13.38 27.55
C GLY A 118 25.29 14.19 26.49
N LEU A 119 23.98 13.91 26.32
CA LEU A 119 23.11 14.65 25.41
C LEU A 119 23.08 16.14 25.77
N GLY A 120 23.43 16.99 24.81
CA GLY A 120 23.38 18.45 24.91
C GLY A 120 22.22 19.05 24.13
N ASP A 121 22.37 20.32 23.75
CA ASP A 121 21.31 21.07 23.09
C ASP A 121 21.09 20.64 21.63
N LEU A 122 19.89 20.90 21.12
CA LEU A 122 19.52 20.68 19.72
C LEU A 122 20.41 21.52 18.80
N ILE A 123 21.07 20.88 17.84
CA ILE A 123 21.85 21.54 16.79
C ILE A 123 20.95 21.74 15.56
N GLN A 124 20.27 20.68 15.13
CA GLN A 124 19.44 20.71 13.92
C GLN A 124 18.28 19.74 14.06
N GLN A 125 17.06 20.22 13.87
CA GLN A 125 15.91 19.35 13.68
C GLN A 125 15.79 18.98 12.19
N LEU A 126 15.65 17.69 11.90
CA LEU A 126 15.38 17.24 10.53
C LEU A 126 13.88 17.35 10.28
N GLN A 127 13.50 18.01 9.18
CA GLN A 127 12.10 18.17 8.80
C GLN A 127 11.66 17.03 7.86
N PRO A 128 10.36 16.65 7.86
CA PRO A 128 9.83 15.71 6.90
C PRO A 128 10.10 16.15 5.45
N THR A 129 10.36 15.20 4.56
CA THR A 129 10.56 15.47 3.13
C THR A 129 9.42 14.83 2.34
N GLU A 130 8.62 15.66 1.67
CA GLU A 130 7.61 15.20 0.72
C GLU A 130 8.28 14.65 -0.54
N MET A 131 7.87 13.45 -0.97
CA MET A 131 8.39 12.79 -2.16
C MET A 131 7.54 13.09 -3.39
N ASN A 132 6.23 12.93 -3.26
CA ASN A 132 5.24 13.18 -4.30
C ASN A 132 3.84 13.27 -3.69
N LYS A 133 2.89 13.79 -4.46
CA LYS A 133 1.45 13.68 -4.17
C LYS A 133 0.81 12.76 -5.21
N VAL A 134 0.01 11.79 -4.76
CA VAL A 134 -0.75 10.89 -5.64
C VAL A 134 -1.73 11.72 -6.47
N ASN A 135 -1.76 11.49 -7.78
CA ASN A 135 -2.53 12.33 -8.70
C ASN A 135 -4.00 11.90 -8.83
N ILE A 136 -4.77 12.06 -7.74
CA ILE A 136 -6.22 11.86 -7.70
C ILE A 136 -6.91 13.06 -7.04
N SER A 137 -8.23 13.18 -7.21
CA SER A 137 -8.99 14.24 -6.55
C SER A 137 -9.15 13.97 -5.05
N ASP A 138 -9.35 15.03 -4.26
CA ASP A 138 -9.66 14.88 -2.83
C ASP A 138 -10.96 14.09 -2.61
N SER A 139 -11.92 14.17 -3.53
CA SER A 139 -13.13 13.34 -3.52
C SER A 139 -12.82 11.86 -3.72
N ASP A 140 -11.89 11.52 -4.62
CA ASP A 140 -11.46 10.12 -4.80
C ASP A 140 -10.69 9.62 -3.58
N MET A 141 -9.84 10.46 -2.99
CA MET A 141 -9.14 10.13 -1.73
C MET A 141 -10.13 9.88 -0.59
N SER A 142 -11.17 10.70 -0.48
CA SER A 142 -12.25 10.53 0.50
C SER A 142 -13.00 9.20 0.31
N VAL A 143 -13.17 8.72 -0.93
CA VAL A 143 -13.74 7.39 -1.20
C VAL A 143 -12.82 6.28 -0.68
N LEU A 144 -11.49 6.43 -0.81
CA LEU A 144 -10.52 5.49 -0.24
C LEU A 144 -10.58 5.48 1.29
N HIS A 145 -10.62 6.65 1.93
CA HIS A 145 -10.79 6.79 3.38
C HIS A 145 -12.06 6.11 3.87
N GLN A 146 -13.19 6.39 3.22
CA GLN A 146 -14.47 5.76 3.55
C GLN A 146 -14.41 4.23 3.38
N GLY A 147 -13.72 3.76 2.35
CA GLY A 147 -13.50 2.34 2.10
C GLY A 147 -12.70 1.65 3.21
N PHE A 148 -11.61 2.29 3.69
CA PHE A 148 -10.79 1.82 4.82
C PHE A 148 -11.56 1.87 6.15
N TYR A 149 -12.34 2.92 6.37
CA TYR A 149 -13.19 3.05 7.55
C TYR A 149 -14.22 1.93 7.62
N GLN A 150 -14.93 1.65 6.51
CA GLN A 150 -15.95 0.59 6.47
C GLN A 150 -15.37 -0.82 6.59
N VAL A 151 -14.11 -1.05 6.25
CA VAL A 151 -13.48 -2.36 6.51
C VAL A 151 -13.50 -2.68 8.01
N ALA A 152 -13.29 -1.69 8.88
CA ALA A 152 -13.28 -1.86 10.32
C ALA A 152 -14.68 -1.71 10.94
N HIS A 153 -15.49 -0.76 10.44
CA HIS A 153 -16.76 -0.36 11.07
C HIS A 153 -18.02 -0.81 10.31
N GLY A 154 -17.87 -1.52 9.20
CA GLY A 154 -18.98 -2.00 8.38
C GLY A 154 -19.85 -3.04 9.10
N THR A 155 -21.16 -2.95 8.86
CA THR A 155 -22.18 -3.84 9.45
C THR A 155 -22.62 -4.95 8.51
N SER A 156 -22.11 -4.98 7.28
CA SER A 156 -22.40 -6.02 6.30
C SER A 156 -21.89 -7.39 6.76
N GLY A 157 -22.58 -8.47 6.37
CA GLY A 157 -22.08 -9.84 6.60
C GLY A 157 -20.72 -10.10 5.95
N LEU A 158 -20.34 -9.31 4.93
CA LEU A 158 -19.10 -9.46 4.15
C LEU A 158 -17.96 -8.54 4.60
N THR A 159 -18.16 -7.69 5.62
CA THR A 159 -17.11 -6.79 6.11
C THR A 159 -15.91 -7.59 6.62
N THR A 160 -14.71 -7.24 6.14
CA THR A 160 -13.51 -8.10 6.28
C THR A 160 -12.62 -7.79 7.50
N GLY A 161 -12.81 -6.66 8.18
CA GLY A 161 -11.84 -6.16 9.16
C GLY A 161 -12.43 -5.70 10.49
N ARG A 162 -13.63 -6.15 10.88
CA ARG A 162 -14.24 -5.79 12.18
C ARG A 162 -13.34 -6.07 13.40
N ALA A 163 -12.36 -6.96 13.23
CA ALA A 163 -11.33 -7.22 14.24
C ALA A 163 -10.53 -5.96 14.62
N PHE A 164 -10.34 -5.00 13.71
CA PHE A 164 -9.66 -3.74 14.00
C PHE A 164 -10.37 -2.93 15.09
N SER A 165 -11.70 -2.90 15.10
CA SER A 165 -12.49 -2.09 16.03
C SER A 165 -12.78 -2.79 17.35
N ASN A 166 -12.51 -4.10 17.48
CA ASN A 166 -12.85 -4.86 18.68
C ASN A 166 -11.90 -4.53 19.85
N GLY A 167 -12.36 -3.68 20.77
CA GLY A 167 -11.57 -3.26 21.94
C GLY A 167 -10.56 -2.14 21.65
N ALA A 168 -10.64 -1.49 20.49
CA ALA A 168 -9.80 -0.35 20.15
C ALA A 168 -10.13 0.88 21.00
N LEU A 169 -9.10 1.62 21.43
CA LEU A 169 -9.24 2.86 22.20
C LEU A 169 -9.59 4.08 21.33
N VAL A 170 -9.31 3.98 20.02
CA VAL A 170 -9.54 5.01 19.02
C VAL A 170 -10.18 4.38 17.78
N SER A 171 -10.82 5.18 16.93
CA SER A 171 -11.32 4.72 15.64
C SER A 171 -10.15 4.32 14.73
N ILE A 172 -10.16 3.10 14.21
CA ILE A 172 -9.11 2.57 13.34
C ILE A 172 -9.66 2.37 11.93
N SER A 173 -8.97 2.92 10.93
CA SER A 173 -9.23 2.67 9.51
C SER A 173 -8.16 1.72 8.99
N GLY A 174 -8.52 0.74 8.15
CA GLY A 174 -7.53 -0.21 7.68
C GLY A 174 -7.98 -1.10 6.55
N LYS A 175 -7.06 -1.95 6.09
CA LYS A 175 -7.31 -2.99 5.11
C LYS A 175 -6.56 -4.27 5.49
N THR A 176 -7.29 -5.38 5.48
CA THR A 176 -6.73 -6.72 5.63
C THR A 176 -6.24 -7.25 4.28
N GLY A 177 -5.21 -8.07 4.27
CA GLY A 177 -4.70 -8.79 3.11
C GLY A 177 -4.83 -10.29 3.33
N THR A 178 -5.05 -11.02 2.25
CA THR A 178 -4.91 -12.48 2.24
C THR A 178 -4.25 -12.83 0.93
N ALA A 179 -3.08 -13.46 1.03
CA ALA A 179 -2.34 -13.89 -0.13
C ALA A 179 -2.04 -15.39 -0.05
N GLU A 180 -2.50 -16.15 -1.04
CA GLU A 180 -2.26 -17.60 -1.10
C GLU A 180 -0.82 -17.89 -1.56
N SER A 181 -0.19 -18.84 -0.89
CA SER A 181 1.18 -19.25 -1.13
C SER A 181 1.35 -20.74 -0.82
N TYR A 182 2.58 -21.23 -0.98
CA TYR A 182 2.99 -22.58 -0.66
C TYR A 182 4.20 -22.53 0.28
N VAL A 183 4.21 -23.39 1.30
CA VAL A 183 5.35 -23.60 2.20
C VAL A 183 6.06 -24.91 1.86
N ALA A 184 7.02 -25.33 2.70
CA ALA A 184 7.75 -26.58 2.53
C ALA A 184 6.81 -27.76 2.22
N ASP A 185 7.28 -28.66 1.35
CA ASP A 185 6.54 -29.82 0.86
C ASP A 185 5.26 -29.50 0.06
N GLY A 186 5.14 -28.26 -0.43
CA GLY A 186 4.01 -27.84 -1.27
C GLY A 186 2.70 -27.68 -0.51
N GLN A 187 2.75 -27.58 0.82
CA GLN A 187 1.56 -27.32 1.62
C GLN A 187 1.04 -25.91 1.35
N GLN A 188 -0.26 -25.78 1.12
CA GLN A 188 -0.89 -24.47 0.96
C GLN A 188 -0.84 -23.68 2.27
N ALA A 189 -0.48 -22.41 2.16
CA ALA A 189 -0.47 -21.47 3.26
C ALA A 189 -0.97 -20.10 2.79
N THR A 190 -1.24 -19.21 3.74
CA THR A 190 -1.71 -17.86 3.44
C THR A 190 -0.96 -16.83 4.27
N ASN A 191 -0.56 -15.73 3.64
CA ASN A 191 -0.10 -14.54 4.35
C ASN A 191 -1.30 -13.72 4.82
N THR A 192 -1.31 -13.32 6.08
CA THR A 192 -2.42 -12.58 6.73
C THR A 192 -2.01 -11.14 7.06
N ASN A 193 -1.39 -10.46 6.09
CA ASN A 193 -0.89 -9.09 6.28
C ASN A 193 -2.05 -8.12 6.50
N ALA A 194 -1.80 -7.02 7.19
CA ALA A 194 -2.79 -5.95 7.37
C ALA A 194 -2.09 -4.59 7.43
N VAL A 195 -2.77 -3.56 6.94
CA VAL A 195 -2.33 -2.15 7.07
C VAL A 195 -3.46 -1.35 7.71
N ALA A 196 -3.12 -0.38 8.57
CA ALA A 196 -4.09 0.46 9.25
C ALA A 196 -3.47 1.79 9.65
N TYR A 197 -4.32 2.79 9.90
CA TYR A 197 -3.98 4.09 10.47
C TYR A 197 -5.07 4.53 11.46
N ALA A 198 -4.71 5.38 12.41
CA ALA A 198 -5.61 5.87 13.45
C ALA A 198 -5.04 7.13 14.13
N PRO A 199 -5.88 8.00 14.71
CA PRO A 199 -7.35 7.99 14.66
C PRO A 199 -7.89 8.19 13.23
N SER A 200 -9.00 7.54 12.87
CA SER A 200 -9.58 7.63 11.52
C SER A 200 -9.86 9.05 11.04
N ASP A 201 -10.17 9.97 11.95
CA ASP A 201 -10.60 11.35 11.70
C ASP A 201 -9.45 12.36 11.64
N ASN A 202 -8.31 12.05 12.26
CA ASN A 202 -7.11 12.87 12.21
C ASN A 202 -5.87 11.97 12.43
N PRO A 203 -5.45 11.23 11.38
CA PRO A 203 -4.35 10.26 11.44
C PRO A 203 -2.99 10.88 11.77
#